data_AF-V9D7A5-F1
#
_entry.id   AF-V9D7A5-F1
#
_cell.length_a   1.000
_cell.length_b   1.000
_cell.length_c   1.000
_cell.angle_alpha   90.00
_cell.angle_beta   90.00
_cell.angle_gamma   90.00
#
_symmetry.space_group_name_H-M   'P 1'
#
loop_
_entity.id
_entity.type
_entity.pdbx_description
1 polymer ?
#
loop_
_entity_poly.entity_id
_entity_poly.type
_entity_poly.pdbx_seq_one_letter_code
_entity_poly.pdbx_strand_id
1 'polypeptide(L)'
;MAREFTIVLVPSPRQSARERELQASTVRSHAARVSSAQAAVTKWSKRTAVLNTRADHRARVKQQLGAKEAASTILATTLPGPDDESSITITLPSPIMILGQGQVDPFTNDDLHTLPPIARNSLEYMMETIWGKNSPGLSRATLTNHITHCKMLAVHSPLQFHTQISSAVTLCYALSKDPEVLKTLLATRLKHQTAALSILRDSIANLTGPPSDELIDCLSRLAAQGGDLAKPGSVSRYRESPIADSFPIRLYGCFEPCIPHFQALSFLIRQRGSLEVIAPAISHHLSLADTMLATKLGTRPTFPVHRDLRQASDKRQLPFDGEAAELCFNMGSGWKMLAESHPEIVKLALRAGEITSALDQSCRGGQGCLPFPQLVILAIAFQHDLYSLESPADHSSSPEDACCWTSEICRFALQIYSDVVLFPAPESSGVRQRLAAQLWGPLAAYNAARDPDTDTCYRELILWATVMGAVSAEATKHRDWYLRQLVKMVIDQNISWEIFKRSLARFLWWEYTLGEHVRDIWKDAWGLAHADGFTNTPSA
;
A
#
# COMPACT_ATOMS: atom_id res chain seq x y z
N MET A 1 15.41 -17.14 -48.18
CA MET A 1 15.29 -17.36 -46.72
C MET A 1 14.07 -16.60 -46.22
N ALA A 2 12.99 -17.34 -45.96
CA ALA A 2 11.88 -17.04 -45.06
C ALA A 2 10.99 -18.30 -45.13
N ARG A 3 10.86 -19.06 -44.04
CA ARG A 3 9.95 -20.22 -43.99
C ARG A 3 8.62 -19.74 -43.40
N GLU A 4 7.61 -19.64 -44.25
CA GLU A 4 6.21 -19.54 -43.85
C GLU A 4 5.79 -20.83 -43.13
N PHE A 5 5.18 -20.70 -41.96
CA PHE A 5 4.53 -21.79 -41.25
C PHE A 5 3.02 -21.69 -41.45
N THR A 6 2.48 -22.58 -42.27
CA THR A 6 1.03 -22.76 -42.46
C THR A 6 0.50 -23.74 -41.43
N ILE A 7 -0.38 -23.30 -40.53
CA ILE A 7 -1.06 -24.16 -39.56
C ILE A 7 -2.21 -24.87 -40.29
N VAL A 8 -2.03 -26.17 -40.57
CA VAL A 8 -3.10 -27.04 -41.08
C VAL A 8 -3.83 -27.67 -39.88
N LEU A 9 -5.09 -27.26 -39.66
CA LEU A 9 -6.00 -27.92 -38.74
C LEU A 9 -6.41 -29.28 -39.31
N VAL A 10 -5.83 -30.35 -38.79
CA VAL A 10 -6.26 -31.72 -39.07
C VAL A 10 -7.57 -31.97 -38.31
N PRO A 11 -8.69 -32.33 -38.98
CA PRO A 11 -9.91 -32.69 -38.29
C PRO A 11 -9.69 -33.98 -37.49
N SER A 12 -9.88 -33.91 -36.17
CA SER A 12 -9.85 -35.11 -35.32
C SER A 12 -11.00 -36.04 -35.72
N PRO A 13 -10.75 -37.34 -35.96
CA PRO A 13 -11.81 -38.28 -36.29
C PRO A 13 -12.83 -38.34 -35.15
N ARG A 14 -14.12 -38.38 -35.50
CA ARG A 14 -15.24 -38.45 -34.55
C ARG A 14 -15.09 -39.69 -33.65
N GLN A 15 -14.53 -39.52 -32.47
CA GLN A 15 -14.46 -40.56 -31.44
C GLN A 15 -15.87 -40.96 -31.02
N SER A 16 -16.14 -42.26 -31.06
CA SER A 16 -17.42 -42.83 -30.63
C SER A 16 -17.65 -42.57 -29.14
N ALA A 17 -18.92 -42.51 -28.72
CA ALA A 17 -19.26 -42.27 -27.30
C ALA A 17 -18.62 -43.31 -26.36
N ARG A 18 -18.52 -44.57 -26.82
CA ARG A 18 -17.87 -45.68 -26.11
C ARG A 18 -16.38 -45.45 -25.88
N GLU A 19 -15.69 -44.81 -26.83
CA GLU A 19 -14.26 -44.54 -26.76
C GLU A 19 -13.93 -43.41 -25.78
N ARG A 20 -14.80 -42.38 -25.72
CA ARG A 20 -14.71 -41.32 -24.70
C ARG A 20 -14.94 -41.86 -23.29
N GLU A 21 -15.88 -42.79 -23.14
CA GLU A 21 -16.15 -43.42 -21.85
C GLU A 21 -14.98 -44.30 -21.39
N LEU A 22 -14.33 -45.03 -22.32
CA LEU A 22 -13.15 -45.84 -22.04
C LEU A 22 -11.95 -44.96 -21.63
N GLN A 23 -11.75 -43.83 -22.31
CA GLN A 23 -10.72 -42.85 -21.95
C GLN A 23 -10.99 -42.24 -20.57
N ALA A 24 -12.24 -41.83 -20.30
CA ALA A 24 -12.63 -41.29 -18.99
C ALA A 24 -12.47 -42.34 -17.86
N SER A 25 -12.74 -43.62 -18.14
CA SER A 25 -12.49 -44.72 -17.19
C SER A 25 -11.00 -44.94 -16.91
N THR A 26 -10.17 -44.86 -17.95
CA THR A 26 -8.71 -45.01 -17.84
C THR A 26 -8.09 -43.86 -17.05
N VAL A 27 -8.55 -42.62 -17.29
CA VAL A 27 -8.13 -41.43 -16.54
C VAL A 27 -8.51 -41.54 -15.06
N ARG A 28 -9.75 -41.97 -14.75
CA ARG A 28 -10.20 -42.20 -13.37
C ARG A 28 -9.37 -43.28 -12.65
N SER A 29 -9.07 -44.38 -13.34
CA SER A 29 -8.26 -45.47 -12.78
C SER A 29 -6.79 -45.08 -12.57
N HIS A 30 -6.26 -44.18 -13.41
CA HIS A 30 -4.92 -43.61 -13.22
C HIS A 30 -4.90 -42.64 -12.03
N ALA A 31 -5.87 -41.74 -11.92
CA ALA A 31 -5.99 -40.81 -10.81
C ALA A 31 -6.13 -41.52 -9.44
N ALA A 32 -6.89 -42.61 -9.38
CA ALA A 32 -7.03 -43.43 -8.18
C ALA A 32 -5.71 -44.11 -7.76
N ARG A 33 -4.93 -44.63 -8.71
CA ARG A 33 -3.61 -45.23 -8.43
C ARG A 33 -2.61 -44.19 -7.94
N VAL A 34 -2.57 -43.01 -8.55
CA VAL A 34 -1.67 -41.92 -8.13
C VAL A 34 -2.01 -41.46 -6.72
N SER A 35 -3.31 -41.31 -6.41
CA SER A 35 -3.77 -40.93 -5.06
C SER A 35 -3.42 -41.99 -4.01
N SER A 36 -3.57 -43.27 -4.33
CA SER A 36 -3.18 -44.38 -3.43
C SER A 36 -1.67 -44.45 -3.19
N ALA A 37 -0.87 -44.24 -4.24
CA ALA A 37 0.59 -44.19 -4.14
C ALA A 37 1.07 -43.02 -3.28
N GLN A 38 0.47 -41.83 -3.45
CA GLN A 38 0.77 -40.66 -2.62
C GLN A 38 0.43 -40.91 -1.14
N ALA A 39 -0.75 -41.49 -0.86
CA ALA A 39 -1.14 -41.84 0.51
C ALA A 39 -0.19 -42.84 1.19
N ALA A 40 0.35 -43.81 0.44
CA ALA A 40 1.34 -44.77 0.94
C ALA A 40 2.67 -44.10 1.29
N VAL A 41 3.14 -43.15 0.46
CA VAL A 41 4.36 -42.37 0.71
C VAL A 41 4.21 -41.46 1.95
N THR A 42 3.05 -40.81 2.11
CA THR A 42 2.77 -40.00 3.31
C THR A 42 2.76 -40.83 4.60
N LYS A 43 2.25 -42.07 4.54
CA LYS A 43 2.22 -42.98 5.69
C LYS A 43 3.62 -43.46 6.09
N TRP A 44 4.52 -43.66 5.12
CA TRP A 44 5.91 -44.06 5.39
C TRP A 44 6.73 -42.90 5.97
N SER A 45 6.59 -41.69 5.42
CA SER A 45 7.26 -40.48 5.92
C SER A 45 6.89 -40.15 7.39
N LYS A 46 5.61 -40.28 7.76
CA LYS A 46 5.16 -40.08 9.15
C LYS A 46 5.78 -41.07 10.14
N ARG A 47 6.07 -42.32 9.74
CA ARG A 47 6.74 -43.30 10.62
C ARG A 47 8.21 -42.96 10.87
N THR A 48 8.91 -42.45 9.86
CA THR A 48 10.33 -42.08 9.97
C THR A 48 10.53 -40.81 10.82
N ALA A 49 9.62 -39.84 10.73
CA ALA A 49 9.66 -38.61 11.53
C ALA A 49 9.47 -38.84 13.05
N VAL A 50 8.66 -39.82 13.44
CA VAL A 50 8.43 -40.19 14.85
C VAL A 50 9.66 -40.85 15.48
N LEU A 51 10.48 -41.55 14.69
CA LEU A 51 11.70 -42.18 15.18
C LEU A 51 12.84 -41.15 15.41
N ASN A 52 12.94 -40.13 14.57
CA ASN A 52 13.99 -39.11 14.68
C ASN A 52 13.72 -38.10 15.83
N THR A 53 12.46 -37.69 16.04
CA THR A 53 12.07 -36.77 17.12
C THR A 53 12.36 -37.32 18.53
N ARG A 54 12.34 -38.65 18.70
CA ARG A 54 12.65 -39.31 19.97
C ARG A 54 14.15 -39.32 20.29
N ALA A 55 15.01 -39.29 19.27
CA ALA A 55 16.46 -39.19 19.43
C ALA A 55 16.90 -37.77 19.82
N ASP A 56 16.33 -36.74 19.18
CA ASP A 56 16.68 -35.33 19.41
C ASP A 56 16.22 -34.81 20.77
N HIS A 57 15.07 -35.27 21.26
CA HIS A 57 14.59 -34.89 22.60
C HIS A 57 15.54 -35.37 23.71
N ARG A 58 16.16 -36.55 23.53
CA ARG A 58 17.10 -37.12 24.51
C ARG A 58 18.43 -36.37 24.54
N ALA A 59 18.84 -35.74 23.43
CA ALA A 59 20.03 -34.90 23.36
C ALA A 59 19.81 -33.52 24.01
N ARG A 60 18.65 -32.88 23.80
CA ARG A 60 18.32 -31.56 24.36
C ARG A 60 18.21 -31.54 25.89
N VAL A 61 17.68 -32.60 26.50
CA VAL A 61 17.55 -32.69 27.98
C VAL A 61 18.92 -32.72 28.66
N LYS A 62 19.93 -33.35 28.04
CA LYS A 62 21.31 -33.37 28.56
C LYS A 62 21.99 -31.99 28.49
N GLN A 63 21.65 -31.17 27.49
CA GLN A 63 22.26 -29.86 27.29
C GLN A 63 21.64 -28.78 28.19
N GLN A 64 20.35 -28.87 28.50
CA GLN A 64 19.68 -27.93 29.42
C GLN A 64 20.08 -28.10 30.89
N LEU A 65 20.50 -29.30 31.31
CA LEU A 65 20.97 -29.54 32.68
C LEU A 65 22.33 -28.89 32.96
N GLY A 66 23.20 -28.72 31.96
CA GLY A 66 24.50 -28.05 32.13
C GLY A 66 24.45 -26.52 32.09
N ALA A 67 23.45 -25.93 31.44
CA ALA A 67 23.36 -24.46 31.29
C ALA A 67 22.74 -23.74 32.48
N LYS A 68 22.03 -24.47 33.37
CA LYS A 68 21.31 -23.89 34.52
C LYS A 68 22.22 -23.61 35.73
N GLU A 69 23.41 -24.24 35.79
CA GLU A 69 24.42 -23.97 36.84
C GLU A 69 25.23 -22.69 36.59
N ALA A 70 25.27 -22.16 35.36
CA ALA A 70 26.09 -20.99 35.02
C ALA A 70 25.36 -19.63 35.16
N ALA A 71 24.03 -19.62 35.26
CA ALA A 71 23.23 -18.38 35.14
C ALA A 71 22.80 -17.74 36.48
N SER A 72 23.21 -18.28 37.63
CA SER A 72 22.75 -17.79 38.95
C SER A 72 23.65 -16.73 39.60
N THR A 73 24.66 -16.18 38.91
CA THR A 73 25.68 -15.32 39.56
C THR A 73 25.70 -13.85 39.14
N ILE A 74 24.78 -13.36 38.30
CA ILE A 74 24.86 -11.96 37.82
C ILE A 74 23.49 -11.29 37.81
N LEU A 75 23.05 -10.78 38.97
CA LEU A 75 21.90 -9.88 39.08
C LEU A 75 21.99 -9.04 40.38
N ALA A 76 22.46 -7.79 40.27
CA ALA A 76 22.21 -6.68 41.19
C ALA A 76 22.77 -5.40 40.56
N THR A 77 21.95 -4.46 40.06
CA THR A 77 21.66 -3.08 40.55
C THR A 77 21.39 -2.24 39.27
N THR A 78 20.56 -1.19 39.13
CA THR A 78 19.95 -0.18 40.03
C THR A 78 18.83 0.57 39.26
N LEU A 79 17.81 1.08 39.98
CA LEU A 79 16.79 2.09 39.58
C LEU A 79 17.31 3.53 39.80
N PRO A 80 16.77 4.59 39.13
CA PRO A 80 15.64 5.42 39.62
C PRO A 80 14.74 5.94 38.43
N GLY A 81 13.59 6.63 38.51
CA GLY A 81 12.82 7.41 39.49
C GLY A 81 12.16 8.61 38.74
N PRO A 82 10.93 9.07 39.04
CA PRO A 82 9.97 9.64 38.06
C PRO A 82 9.68 11.16 38.18
N ASP A 83 8.72 11.65 37.36
CA ASP A 83 7.94 12.93 37.36
C ASP A 83 8.05 13.65 35.98
N ASP A 84 7.03 14.20 35.30
CA ASP A 84 5.62 14.49 35.60
C ASP A 84 4.79 14.65 34.30
N GLU A 85 3.47 14.52 34.42
CA GLU A 85 2.44 14.30 33.40
C GLU A 85 1.85 15.57 32.74
N SER A 86 1.36 15.42 31.51
CA SER A 86 0.15 16.14 31.06
C SER A 86 -0.60 15.31 30.00
N SER A 87 -1.50 14.46 30.49
CA SER A 87 -2.23 13.44 29.75
C SER A 87 -3.50 14.00 29.06
N ILE A 88 -3.60 13.84 27.74
CA ILE A 88 -4.88 13.87 27.02
C ILE A 88 -5.32 12.42 26.80
N THR A 89 -6.29 11.99 27.59
CA THR A 89 -6.81 10.63 27.60
C THR A 89 -7.70 10.40 26.37
N ILE A 90 -7.19 9.68 25.37
CA ILE A 90 -8.03 9.01 24.38
C ILE A 90 -8.28 7.61 24.90
N THR A 91 -9.42 7.43 25.55
CA THR A 91 -9.94 6.11 25.96
C THR A 91 -10.15 5.24 24.72
N LEU A 92 -9.20 4.33 24.48
CA LEU A 92 -9.49 3.09 23.74
C LEU A 92 -10.62 2.37 24.49
N PRO A 93 -11.72 1.97 23.82
CA PRO A 93 -12.73 1.16 24.47
C PRO A 93 -12.07 -0.10 25.04
N SER A 94 -12.29 -0.31 26.34
CA SER A 94 -11.75 -1.40 27.13
C SER A 94 -11.95 -2.76 26.43
N PRO A 95 -10.96 -3.66 26.41
CA PRO A 95 -11.09 -4.97 25.79
C PRO A 95 -11.83 -5.92 26.72
N ILE A 96 -13.08 -5.61 27.06
CA ILE A 96 -13.97 -6.51 27.78
C ILE A 96 -15.34 -6.44 27.12
N MET A 97 -15.69 -7.57 26.48
CA MET A 97 -17.01 -7.97 26.00
C MET A 97 -17.54 -7.31 24.71
N ILE A 98 -17.16 -7.91 23.58
CA ILE A 98 -18.16 -8.63 22.76
C ILE A 98 -17.60 -10.04 22.57
N LEU A 99 -18.13 -10.98 23.35
CA LEU A 99 -17.88 -12.41 23.22
C LEU A 99 -18.38 -12.87 21.84
N GLY A 100 -17.50 -12.89 20.85
CA GLY A 100 -17.68 -13.73 19.66
C GLY A 100 -17.56 -15.18 20.08
N GLN A 101 -18.58 -15.99 19.80
CA GLN A 101 -18.66 -17.42 20.10
C GLN A 101 -17.64 -18.24 19.29
N GLY A 102 -16.36 -18.09 19.61
CA GLY A 102 -15.27 -18.98 19.20
C GLY A 102 -14.55 -19.47 20.44
N GLN A 103 -15.25 -20.18 21.33
CA GLN A 103 -14.59 -20.84 22.44
C GLN A 103 -13.52 -21.78 21.89
N VAL A 104 -12.30 -21.56 22.37
CA VAL A 104 -11.18 -22.50 22.41
C VAL A 104 -11.74 -23.91 22.54
N ASP A 105 -11.65 -24.72 21.48
CA ASP A 105 -12.10 -26.10 21.52
C ASP A 105 -11.21 -26.87 22.52
N PRO A 106 -11.76 -27.38 23.63
CA PRO A 106 -10.97 -28.03 24.68
C PRO A 106 -10.40 -29.40 24.24
N PHE A 107 -10.71 -29.86 23.02
CA PHE A 107 -10.27 -31.16 22.49
C PHE A 107 -9.22 -31.05 21.38
N THR A 108 -8.84 -29.84 20.96
CA THR A 108 -7.78 -29.63 19.98
C THR A 108 -6.43 -29.46 20.66
N ASN A 109 -5.52 -30.38 20.40
CA ASN A 109 -4.15 -30.38 20.94
C ASN A 109 -3.23 -29.52 20.06
N ASP A 110 -3.69 -28.31 19.72
CA ASP A 110 -3.17 -27.52 18.61
C ASP A 110 -2.12 -26.49 19.07
N ASP A 111 -1.10 -26.25 18.24
CA ASP A 111 -0.02 -25.28 18.55
C ASP A 111 -0.56 -23.87 18.83
N LEU A 112 -1.78 -23.56 18.36
CA LEU A 112 -2.56 -22.36 18.68
C LEU A 112 -2.80 -22.15 20.19
N HIS A 113 -2.95 -23.22 20.99
CA HIS A 113 -3.15 -23.10 22.46
C HIS A 113 -1.90 -22.63 23.19
N THR A 114 -0.72 -22.87 22.61
CA THR A 114 0.56 -22.42 23.18
C THR A 114 0.85 -20.94 22.92
N LEU A 115 0.04 -20.28 22.09
CA LEU A 115 0.22 -18.88 21.77
C LEU A 115 -0.24 -17.98 22.92
N PRO A 116 0.52 -16.91 23.21
CA PRO A 116 0.07 -15.86 24.10
C PRO A 116 -1.32 -15.37 23.69
N PRO A 117 -2.24 -15.06 24.64
CA PRO A 117 -3.58 -14.56 24.32
C PRO A 117 -3.56 -13.39 23.33
N ILE A 118 -2.59 -12.49 23.50
CA ILE A 118 -2.41 -11.33 22.61
C ILE A 118 -2.14 -11.73 21.15
N ALA A 119 -1.41 -12.83 20.90
CA ALA A 119 -1.14 -13.29 19.54
C ALA A 119 -2.38 -13.91 18.89
N ARG A 120 -3.22 -14.61 19.66
CA ARG A 120 -4.52 -15.13 19.20
C ARG A 120 -5.48 -13.99 18.86
N ASN A 121 -5.63 -13.03 19.76
CA ASN A 121 -6.45 -11.84 19.52
C ASN A 121 -5.97 -11.04 18.31
N SER A 122 -4.64 -10.95 18.10
CA SER A 122 -4.07 -10.29 16.92
C SER A 122 -4.48 -11.00 15.62
N LEU A 123 -4.49 -12.34 15.62
CA LEU A 123 -4.86 -13.14 14.47
C LEU A 123 -6.35 -12.99 14.12
N GLU A 124 -7.22 -13.03 15.13
CA GLU A 124 -8.66 -12.77 14.97
C GLU A 124 -8.93 -11.37 14.44
N TYR A 125 -8.32 -10.35 15.04
CA TYR A 125 -8.44 -8.96 14.58
C TYR A 125 -8.00 -8.78 13.13
N MET A 126 -6.88 -9.39 12.73
CA MET A 126 -6.41 -9.35 11.35
C MET A 126 -7.45 -9.95 10.38
N MET A 127 -7.97 -11.14 10.70
CA MET A 127 -8.89 -11.86 9.82
C MET A 127 -10.25 -11.15 9.68
N GLU A 128 -10.78 -10.64 10.79
CA GLU A 128 -12.12 -10.03 10.82
C GLU A 128 -12.13 -8.57 10.36
N THR A 129 -11.04 -7.83 10.62
CA THR A 129 -11.01 -6.39 10.37
C THR A 129 -10.11 -6.02 9.19
N ILE A 130 -8.84 -6.46 9.19
CA ILE A 130 -7.85 -5.95 8.23
C ILE A 130 -8.01 -6.60 6.84
N TRP A 131 -8.21 -7.91 6.76
CA TRP A 131 -8.28 -8.60 5.46
C TRP A 131 -9.47 -8.14 4.61
N GLY A 132 -10.60 -7.77 5.23
CA GLY A 132 -11.72 -7.16 4.51
C GLY A 132 -11.34 -5.84 3.84
N LYS A 133 -10.54 -5.00 4.51
CA LYS A 133 -10.06 -3.73 3.97
C LYS A 133 -8.98 -3.90 2.89
N ASN A 134 -8.20 -4.99 2.92
CA ASN A 134 -7.16 -5.28 1.93
C ASN A 134 -7.70 -5.70 0.56
N SER A 135 -8.97 -6.06 0.47
CA SER A 135 -9.57 -6.62 -0.74
C SER A 135 -10.96 -6.03 -1.00
N PRO A 136 -11.06 -4.70 -1.18
CA PRO A 136 -12.34 -4.02 -1.33
C PRO A 136 -13.12 -4.48 -2.58
N GLY A 137 -12.44 -5.06 -3.57
CA GLY A 137 -13.05 -5.60 -4.79
C GLY A 137 -13.60 -7.02 -4.68
N LEU A 138 -13.35 -7.74 -3.58
CA LEU A 138 -13.84 -9.11 -3.43
C LEU A 138 -15.26 -9.16 -2.88
N SER A 139 -16.03 -10.14 -3.35
CA SER A 139 -17.33 -10.44 -2.74
C SER A 139 -17.15 -10.94 -1.30
N ARG A 140 -18.15 -10.68 -0.43
CA ARG A 140 -18.15 -11.18 0.95
C ARG A 140 -17.99 -12.70 1.01
N ALA A 141 -18.62 -13.44 0.09
CA ALA A 141 -18.52 -14.89 0.03
C ALA A 141 -17.09 -15.34 -0.31
N THR A 142 -16.45 -14.73 -1.31
CA THR A 142 -15.07 -15.01 -1.70
C THR A 142 -14.10 -14.74 -0.56
N LEU A 143 -14.26 -13.61 0.13
CA LEU A 143 -13.43 -13.25 1.29
C LEU A 143 -13.59 -14.25 2.44
N THR A 144 -14.83 -14.64 2.75
CA THR A 144 -15.12 -15.62 3.83
C THR A 144 -14.51 -16.99 3.52
N ASN A 145 -14.60 -17.43 2.26
CA ASN A 145 -13.98 -18.67 1.80
C ASN A 145 -12.45 -18.60 1.90
N HIS A 146 -11.85 -17.46 1.55
CA HIS A 146 -10.41 -17.26 1.70
C HIS A 146 -9.97 -17.27 3.17
N ILE A 147 -10.68 -16.58 4.07
CA ILE A 147 -10.40 -16.60 5.51
C ILE A 147 -10.44 -18.04 6.04
N THR A 148 -11.50 -18.78 5.69
CA THR A 148 -11.65 -20.19 6.09
C THR A 148 -10.49 -21.04 5.56
N HIS A 149 -10.09 -20.83 4.30
CA HIS A 149 -8.95 -21.53 3.71
C HIS A 149 -7.63 -21.20 4.42
N CYS A 150 -7.36 -19.93 4.73
CA CYS A 150 -6.17 -19.52 5.48
C CYS A 150 -6.12 -20.13 6.88
N LYS A 151 -7.27 -20.20 7.58
CA LYS A 151 -7.37 -20.89 8.88
C LYS A 151 -7.00 -22.37 8.77
N MET A 152 -7.52 -23.08 7.76
CA MET A 152 -7.15 -24.48 7.53
C MET A 152 -5.67 -24.63 7.17
N LEU A 153 -5.12 -23.75 6.34
CA LEU A 153 -3.69 -23.78 5.99
C LEU A 153 -2.79 -23.54 7.20
N ALA A 154 -3.17 -22.66 8.12
CA ALA A 154 -2.42 -22.43 9.35
C ALA A 154 -2.33 -23.67 10.25
N VAL A 155 -3.31 -24.57 10.19
CA VAL A 155 -3.28 -25.85 10.94
C VAL A 155 -2.40 -26.89 10.25
N HIS A 156 -2.31 -26.85 8.91
CA HIS A 156 -1.64 -27.90 8.12
C HIS A 156 -0.24 -27.55 7.65
N SER A 157 0.11 -26.27 7.61
CA SER A 157 1.41 -25.78 7.15
C SER A 157 2.09 -24.95 8.22
N PRO A 158 3.27 -25.40 8.70
CA PRO A 158 4.11 -24.61 9.61
C PRO A 158 4.51 -23.26 9.03
N LEU A 159 4.72 -23.17 7.70
CA LEU A 159 5.06 -21.91 7.05
C LEU A 159 3.92 -20.91 7.17
N GLN A 160 2.69 -21.33 6.86
CA GLN A 160 1.50 -20.49 6.99
C GLN A 160 1.22 -20.12 8.44
N PHE A 161 1.33 -21.07 9.37
CA PHE A 161 1.18 -20.83 10.80
C PHE A 161 2.10 -19.69 11.28
N HIS A 162 3.41 -19.84 11.06
CA HIS A 162 4.38 -18.85 11.51
C HIS A 162 4.22 -17.52 10.78
N THR A 163 3.95 -17.53 9.48
CA THR A 163 3.82 -16.30 8.71
C THR A 163 2.56 -15.52 9.09
N GLN A 164 1.42 -16.19 9.26
CA GLN A 164 0.17 -15.53 9.65
C GLN A 164 0.28 -14.92 11.05
N ILE A 165 0.85 -15.64 12.02
CA ILE A 165 1.05 -15.11 13.38
C ILE A 165 1.99 -13.92 13.35
N SER A 166 3.16 -14.06 12.69
CA SER A 166 4.12 -12.98 12.55
C SER A 166 3.46 -11.75 11.94
N SER A 167 2.69 -11.92 10.86
CA SER A 167 1.98 -10.85 10.18
C SER A 167 0.95 -10.18 11.11
N ALA A 168 0.18 -10.98 11.85
CA ALA A 168 -0.88 -10.48 12.74
C ALA A 168 -0.32 -9.64 13.89
N VAL A 169 0.67 -10.18 14.61
CA VAL A 169 1.30 -9.46 15.71
C VAL A 169 2.09 -8.25 15.24
N THR A 170 2.62 -8.26 14.01
CA THR A 170 3.32 -7.11 13.43
C THR A 170 2.36 -5.94 13.18
N LEU A 171 1.16 -6.22 12.67
CA LEU A 171 0.13 -5.19 12.50
C LEU A 171 -0.38 -4.65 13.84
N CYS A 172 -0.63 -5.53 14.81
CA CYS A 172 -1.04 -5.09 16.15
C CYS A 172 0.08 -4.33 16.87
N TYR A 173 1.35 -4.66 16.62
CA TYR A 173 2.50 -3.92 17.14
C TYR A 173 2.50 -2.48 16.63
N ALA A 174 2.22 -2.27 15.34
CA ALA A 174 2.11 -0.93 14.75
C ALA A 174 0.94 -0.10 15.31
N LEU A 175 -0.12 -0.75 15.81
CA LEU A 175 -1.30 -0.10 16.37
C LEU A 175 -1.23 0.11 17.89
N SER A 176 -0.30 -0.56 18.57
CA SER A 176 -0.22 -0.57 20.03
C SER A 176 0.59 0.60 20.57
N LYS A 177 0.19 1.12 21.74
CA LYS A 177 0.94 2.16 22.47
C LYS A 177 1.42 1.71 23.85
N ASP A 178 0.91 0.57 24.34
CA ASP A 178 1.25 0.02 25.65
C ASP A 178 2.63 -0.66 25.61
N PRO A 179 3.61 -0.22 26.42
CA PRO A 179 4.96 -0.77 26.43
C PRO A 179 5.05 -2.29 26.69
N GLU A 180 4.23 -2.84 27.59
CA GLU A 180 4.28 -4.26 27.94
C GLU A 180 3.67 -5.14 26.83
N VAL A 181 2.59 -4.63 26.23
CA VAL A 181 1.97 -5.21 25.04
C VAL A 181 2.97 -5.19 23.87
N LEU A 182 3.62 -4.05 23.62
CA LEU A 182 4.61 -3.88 22.57
C LEU A 182 5.78 -4.86 22.70
N LYS A 183 6.32 -5.03 23.92
CA LYS A 183 7.39 -5.99 24.20
C LYS A 183 6.97 -7.43 23.86
N THR A 184 5.76 -7.82 24.25
CA THR A 184 5.22 -9.15 24.00
C THR A 184 4.97 -9.39 22.50
N LEU A 185 4.39 -8.41 21.81
CA LEU A 185 4.15 -8.45 20.37
C LEU A 185 5.47 -8.54 19.60
N LEU A 186 6.48 -7.75 19.97
CA LEU A 186 7.80 -7.78 19.33
C LEU A 186 8.50 -9.13 19.53
N ALA A 187 8.51 -9.66 20.75
CA ALA A 187 9.09 -10.98 21.01
C ALA A 187 8.39 -12.09 20.21
N THR A 188 7.05 -12.03 20.13
CA THR A 188 6.25 -12.98 19.34
C THR A 188 6.52 -12.84 17.85
N ARG A 189 6.57 -11.60 17.36
CA ARG A 189 6.93 -11.28 15.97
C ARG A 189 8.25 -11.93 15.60
N LEU A 190 9.33 -11.62 16.34
CA LEU A 190 10.66 -12.12 16.04
C LEU A 190 10.71 -13.65 16.03
N LYS A 191 10.12 -14.30 17.04
CA LYS A 191 10.05 -15.78 17.12
C LYS A 191 9.42 -16.39 15.86
N HIS A 192 8.24 -15.91 15.47
CA HIS A 192 7.50 -16.49 14.35
C HIS A 192 8.06 -16.06 13.00
N GLN A 193 8.57 -14.83 12.86
CA GLN A 193 9.23 -14.35 11.64
C GLN A 193 10.51 -15.15 11.35
N THR A 194 11.36 -15.39 12.37
CA THR A 194 12.58 -16.20 12.20
C THR A 194 12.26 -17.64 11.80
N ALA A 195 11.25 -18.26 12.43
CA ALA A 195 10.82 -19.60 12.07
C ALA A 195 10.29 -19.66 10.63
N ALA A 196 9.44 -18.70 10.24
CA ALA A 196 8.90 -18.60 8.88
C ALA A 196 10.02 -18.44 7.84
N LEU A 197 11.00 -17.56 8.08
CA LEU A 197 12.13 -17.36 7.17
C LEU A 197 13.00 -18.60 7.00
N SER A 198 13.21 -19.38 8.06
CA SER A 198 13.93 -20.65 7.98
C SER A 198 13.20 -21.64 7.06
N ILE A 199 11.90 -21.85 7.29
CA ILE A 199 11.08 -22.79 6.51
C ILE A 199 10.96 -22.31 5.05
N LEU A 200 10.81 -20.99 4.85
CA LEU A 200 10.71 -20.38 3.53
C LEU A 200 11.98 -20.61 2.71
N ARG A 201 13.16 -20.40 3.33
CA ARG A 201 14.45 -20.64 2.67
C ARG A 201 14.59 -22.09 2.23
N ASP A 202 14.22 -23.03 3.09
CA ASP A 202 14.27 -24.45 2.76
C ASP A 202 13.26 -24.82 1.66
N SER A 203 12.08 -24.19 1.66
CA SER A 203 11.05 -24.37 0.63
C SER A 203 11.50 -23.85 -0.74
N ILE A 204 12.17 -22.69 -0.78
CA ILE A 204 12.73 -22.12 -2.01
C ILE A 204 13.91 -22.96 -2.52
N ALA A 205 14.81 -23.40 -1.64
CA ALA A 205 15.97 -24.21 -2.01
C ALA A 205 15.58 -25.58 -2.61
N ASN A 206 14.48 -26.15 -2.13
CA ASN A 206 13.96 -27.44 -2.59
C ASN A 206 12.81 -27.31 -3.59
N LEU A 207 12.62 -26.13 -4.19
CA LEU A 207 11.50 -25.88 -5.09
C LEU A 207 11.66 -26.68 -6.39
N THR A 208 10.79 -27.67 -6.59
CA THR A 208 10.73 -28.46 -7.82
C THR A 208 9.51 -28.04 -8.65
N GLY A 209 9.70 -27.10 -9.57
CA GLY A 209 8.64 -26.58 -10.45
C GLY A 209 8.14 -25.19 -10.04
N PRO A 210 6.96 -24.76 -10.52
CA PRO A 210 6.45 -23.43 -10.23
C PRO A 210 6.07 -23.29 -8.74
N PRO A 211 6.24 -22.10 -8.14
CA PRO A 211 5.90 -21.85 -6.74
C PRO A 211 4.40 -22.05 -6.47
N SER A 212 4.06 -22.55 -5.28
CA SER A 212 2.66 -22.66 -4.85
C SER A 212 2.08 -21.29 -4.47
N ASP A 213 0.76 -21.15 -4.54
CA ASP A 213 0.07 -19.95 -4.06
C ASP A 213 0.35 -19.71 -2.57
N GLU A 214 0.50 -20.78 -1.79
CA GLU A 214 0.88 -20.71 -0.37
C GLU A 214 2.25 -20.05 -0.17
N LEU A 215 3.25 -20.45 -0.97
CA LEU A 215 4.61 -19.90 -0.90
C LEU A 215 4.61 -18.41 -1.26
N ILE A 216 3.85 -18.05 -2.31
CA ILE A 216 3.69 -16.66 -2.77
C ILE A 216 3.00 -15.81 -1.69
N ASP A 217 1.88 -16.29 -1.11
CA ASP A 217 1.17 -15.58 -0.04
C ASP A 217 2.08 -15.34 1.17
N CYS A 218 2.83 -16.36 1.61
CA CYS A 218 3.74 -16.22 2.75
C CYS A 218 4.87 -15.22 2.47
N LEU A 219 5.51 -15.33 1.31
CA LEU A 219 6.56 -14.39 0.91
C LEU A 219 6.02 -12.96 0.76
N SER A 220 4.78 -12.79 0.28
CA SER A 220 4.15 -11.47 0.16
C SER A 220 3.97 -10.78 1.50
N ARG A 221 3.51 -11.50 2.53
CA ARG A 221 3.36 -10.98 3.89
C ARG A 221 4.71 -10.57 4.48
N LEU A 222 5.74 -11.40 4.28
CA LEU A 222 7.10 -11.11 4.72
C LEU A 222 7.76 -9.96 3.93
N ALA A 223 7.37 -9.74 2.68
CA ALA A 223 7.85 -8.59 1.90
C ALA A 223 7.21 -7.28 2.39
N ALA A 224 5.90 -7.30 2.68
CA ALA A 224 5.13 -6.12 3.09
C ALA A 224 5.39 -5.69 4.54
N GLN A 225 5.73 -6.63 5.43
CA GLN A 225 5.79 -6.39 6.89
C GLN A 225 7.08 -6.92 7.54
N GLY A 226 8.03 -7.42 6.74
CA GLY A 226 9.25 -8.02 7.27
C GLY A 226 10.26 -7.02 7.84
N GLY A 227 10.20 -5.75 7.43
CA GLY A 227 11.12 -4.70 7.87
C GLY A 227 10.70 -4.01 9.16
N ASP A 228 11.59 -3.18 9.71
CA ASP A 228 11.32 -2.42 10.92
C ASP A 228 10.18 -1.42 10.73
N LEU A 229 9.59 -0.97 11.84
CA LEU A 229 8.72 0.18 11.81
C LEU A 229 9.56 1.42 11.46
N ALA A 230 9.11 2.15 10.45
CA ALA A 230 9.60 3.49 10.19
C ALA A 230 9.41 4.34 11.46
N LYS A 231 10.34 5.27 11.68
CA LYS A 231 10.26 6.17 12.83
C LYS A 231 8.91 6.89 12.80
N PRO A 232 8.21 7.03 13.94
CA PRO A 232 6.95 7.75 13.98
C PRO A 232 7.19 9.17 13.44
N GLY A 233 6.46 9.50 12.37
CA GLY A 233 6.43 10.86 11.84
C GLY A 233 5.71 11.80 12.81
N SER A 234 5.86 13.10 12.60
CA SER A 234 4.98 14.07 13.26
C SER A 234 3.53 13.81 12.87
N VAL A 235 2.62 13.93 13.82
CA VAL A 235 1.18 13.93 13.51
C VAL A 235 0.88 15.19 12.69
N SER A 236 0.30 15.02 11.50
CA SER A 236 -0.16 16.16 10.69
C SER A 236 -1.17 16.97 11.49
N ARG A 237 -0.95 18.28 11.56
CA ARG A 237 -1.91 19.21 12.20
C ARG A 237 -3.13 19.48 11.33
N TYR A 238 -3.04 19.19 10.03
CA TYR A 238 -4.13 19.43 9.09
C TYR A 238 -5.05 18.22 8.97
N ARG A 239 -6.30 18.51 8.63
CA ARG A 239 -7.32 17.51 8.38
C ARG A 239 -6.90 16.55 7.27
N GLU A 240 -7.12 15.27 7.52
CA GLU A 240 -6.76 14.21 6.59
C GLU A 240 -7.96 13.79 5.74
N SER A 241 -7.67 13.22 4.56
CA SER A 241 -8.71 12.65 3.71
C SER A 241 -9.42 11.48 4.40
N PRO A 242 -10.77 11.43 4.42
CA PRO A 242 -11.52 10.33 5.04
C PRO A 242 -11.29 8.96 4.37
N ILE A 243 -10.76 8.94 3.14
CA ILE A 243 -10.37 7.70 2.48
C ILE A 243 -9.23 6.98 3.22
N ALA A 244 -8.45 7.71 4.01
CA ALA A 244 -7.29 7.18 4.74
C ALA A 244 -7.68 6.15 5.81
N ASP A 245 -8.87 6.25 6.41
CA ASP A 245 -9.36 5.31 7.43
C ASP A 245 -10.01 4.05 6.83
N SER A 246 -10.46 4.18 5.60
CA SER A 246 -11.12 3.11 4.83
C SER A 246 -10.12 2.10 4.26
N PHE A 247 -8.85 2.49 4.20
CA PHE A 247 -7.81 1.76 3.52
C PHE A 247 -6.62 1.56 4.47
N PRO A 248 -6.09 0.34 4.69
CA PRO A 248 -5.04 0.10 5.67
C PRO A 248 -3.65 0.57 5.18
N ILE A 249 -3.59 1.48 4.20
CA ILE A 249 -2.34 2.06 3.70
C ILE A 249 -1.51 2.70 4.79
N ARG A 250 -2.15 3.37 5.76
CA ARG A 250 -1.45 3.93 6.92
C ARG A 250 -0.73 2.83 7.68
N LEU A 251 -1.43 1.73 7.92
CA LEU A 251 -0.91 0.62 8.68
C LEU A 251 0.26 -0.07 7.95
N TYR A 252 0.12 -0.36 6.65
CA TYR A 252 1.17 -1.00 5.86
C TYR A 252 2.33 -0.05 5.51
N GLY A 253 2.06 1.23 5.32
CA GLY A 253 3.06 2.24 4.95
C GLY A 253 4.03 2.58 6.09
N CYS A 254 3.72 2.20 7.33
CA CYS A 254 4.60 2.34 8.48
C CYS A 254 5.76 1.35 8.49
N PHE A 255 5.77 0.33 7.62
CA PHE A 255 6.87 -0.63 7.57
C PHE A 255 7.92 -0.23 6.52
N GLU A 256 9.18 -0.48 6.84
CA GLU A 256 10.23 -0.39 5.84
C GLU A 256 10.14 -1.57 4.87
N PRO A 257 9.99 -1.32 3.55
CA PRO A 257 9.81 -2.39 2.61
C PRO A 257 11.07 -3.26 2.51
N CYS A 258 10.89 -4.57 2.54
CA CYS A 258 11.99 -5.51 2.30
C CYS A 258 12.17 -5.71 0.78
N ILE A 259 12.95 -4.83 0.16
CA ILE A 259 13.19 -4.83 -1.30
C ILE A 259 13.67 -6.20 -1.82
N PRO A 260 14.61 -6.92 -1.17
CA PRO A 260 15.03 -8.23 -1.64
C PRO A 260 13.89 -9.27 -1.66
N HIS A 261 13.01 -9.26 -0.65
CA HIS A 261 11.84 -10.16 -0.63
C HIS A 261 10.86 -9.81 -1.75
N PHE A 262 10.63 -8.53 -2.02
CA PHE A 262 9.75 -8.10 -3.09
C PHE A 262 10.31 -8.46 -4.48
N GLN A 263 11.63 -8.33 -4.68
CA GLN A 263 12.30 -8.78 -5.91
C GLN A 263 12.17 -10.29 -6.11
N ALA A 264 12.39 -11.09 -5.05
CA ALA A 264 12.20 -12.54 -5.09
C ALA A 264 10.75 -12.91 -5.41
N LEU A 265 9.78 -12.25 -4.77
CA LEU A 265 8.35 -12.41 -5.02
C LEU A 265 8.01 -12.11 -6.49
N SER A 266 8.57 -11.03 -7.02
CA SER A 266 8.37 -10.62 -8.41
C SER A 266 8.87 -11.67 -9.39
N PHE A 267 10.03 -12.24 -9.12
CA PHE A 267 10.59 -13.34 -9.91
C PHE A 267 9.70 -14.60 -9.87
N LEU A 268 9.26 -15.01 -8.67
CA LEU A 268 8.39 -16.18 -8.49
C LEU A 268 7.02 -16.04 -9.18
N ILE A 269 6.42 -14.86 -9.13
CA ILE A 269 5.16 -14.57 -9.84
C ILE A 269 5.35 -14.64 -11.35
N ARG A 270 6.46 -14.13 -11.88
CA ARG A 270 6.79 -14.25 -13.32
C ARG A 270 6.99 -15.70 -13.74
N GLN A 271 7.57 -16.55 -12.89
CA GLN A 271 7.67 -18.00 -13.17
C GLN A 271 6.30 -18.69 -13.26
N ARG A 272 5.30 -18.19 -12.54
CA ARG A 272 3.91 -18.64 -12.66
C ARG A 272 3.23 -18.13 -13.93
N GLY A 273 3.79 -17.11 -14.58
CA GLY A 273 3.30 -16.49 -15.80
C GLY A 273 2.91 -15.04 -15.57
N SER A 274 1.98 -14.78 -14.64
CA SER A 274 1.57 -13.42 -14.27
C SER A 274 0.79 -13.40 -12.95
N LEU A 275 0.42 -12.19 -12.52
CA LEU A 275 -0.45 -11.99 -11.37
C LEU A 275 -1.86 -12.61 -11.55
N GLU A 276 -2.31 -12.76 -12.81
CA GLU A 276 -3.67 -13.22 -13.16
C GLU A 276 -3.88 -14.73 -12.97
N VAL A 277 -2.80 -15.52 -12.86
CA VAL A 277 -2.90 -16.97 -12.61
C VAL A 277 -2.91 -17.33 -11.12
N ILE A 278 -2.68 -16.33 -10.26
CA ILE A 278 -2.66 -16.48 -8.80
C ILE A 278 -4.09 -16.34 -8.29
N ALA A 279 -4.44 -17.07 -7.23
CA ALA A 279 -5.76 -16.96 -6.63
C ALA A 279 -6.15 -15.49 -6.34
N PRO A 280 -7.39 -15.05 -6.68
CA PRO A 280 -7.80 -13.64 -6.59
C PRO A 280 -7.55 -12.95 -5.25
N ALA A 281 -7.70 -13.68 -4.14
CA ALA A 281 -7.47 -13.15 -2.81
C ALA A 281 -6.01 -12.76 -2.56
N ILE A 282 -5.06 -13.47 -3.16
CA ILE A 282 -3.63 -13.19 -3.06
C ILE A 282 -3.25 -12.15 -4.12
N SER A 283 -3.73 -12.28 -5.35
CA SER A 283 -3.40 -11.37 -6.45
C SER A 283 -3.87 -9.93 -6.21
N HIS A 284 -5.04 -9.73 -5.61
CA HIS A 284 -5.54 -8.39 -5.24
C HIS A 284 -4.64 -7.74 -4.18
N HIS A 285 -4.25 -8.49 -3.15
CA HIS A 285 -3.35 -8.00 -2.11
C HIS A 285 -1.96 -7.66 -2.68
N LEU A 286 -1.44 -8.49 -3.57
CA LEU A 286 -0.17 -8.26 -4.25
C LEU A 286 -0.19 -7.02 -5.16
N SER A 287 -1.25 -6.83 -5.95
CA SER A 287 -1.42 -5.64 -6.79
C SER A 287 -1.38 -4.37 -5.95
N LEU A 288 -1.98 -4.43 -4.76
CA LEU A 288 -1.98 -3.34 -3.81
C LEU A 288 -0.60 -3.09 -3.21
N ALA A 289 0.07 -4.14 -2.75
CA ALA A 289 1.40 -4.05 -2.15
C ALA A 289 2.43 -3.49 -3.15
N ASP A 290 2.36 -3.89 -4.43
CA ASP A 290 3.19 -3.35 -5.50
C ASP A 290 2.92 -1.86 -5.73
N THR A 291 1.65 -1.44 -5.79
CA THR A 291 1.27 -0.02 -5.96
C THR A 291 1.74 0.83 -4.77
N MET A 292 1.62 0.31 -3.54
CA MET A 292 2.13 0.97 -2.34
C MET A 292 3.65 1.09 -2.35
N LEU A 293 4.35 0.02 -2.75
CA LEU A 293 5.81 0.03 -2.83
C LEU A 293 6.30 1.02 -3.89
N ALA A 294 5.71 1.01 -5.07
CA ALA A 294 5.94 1.96 -6.15
C ALA A 294 5.75 3.41 -5.66
N THR A 295 4.67 3.66 -4.91
CA THR A 295 4.39 4.96 -4.30
C THR A 295 5.47 5.36 -3.29
N LYS A 296 5.88 4.46 -2.39
CA LYS A 296 6.91 4.74 -1.38
C LYS A 296 8.25 5.09 -2.04
N LEU A 297 8.66 4.28 -3.02
CA LEU A 297 9.97 4.40 -3.67
C LEU A 297 10.06 5.44 -4.79
N GLY A 298 8.93 5.87 -5.35
CA GLY A 298 8.96 6.74 -6.52
C GLY A 298 9.22 5.99 -7.82
N THR A 299 8.88 4.71 -7.89
CA THR A 299 9.16 3.83 -9.04
C THR A 299 7.88 3.40 -9.72
N ARG A 300 8.01 2.86 -10.94
CA ARG A 300 6.89 2.22 -11.63
C ARG A 300 6.45 0.93 -10.93
N PRO A 301 5.14 0.64 -10.84
CA PRO A 301 4.66 -0.66 -10.37
C PRO A 301 5.19 -1.81 -11.24
N THR A 302 5.51 -2.94 -10.61
CA THR A 302 6.09 -4.11 -11.27
C THR A 302 5.06 -4.90 -12.08
N PHE A 303 3.81 -4.90 -11.61
CA PHE A 303 2.69 -5.63 -12.21
C PHE A 303 1.64 -4.66 -12.74
N PRO A 304 0.86 -5.05 -13.76
CA PRO A 304 -0.34 -4.30 -14.12
C PRO A 304 -1.38 -4.36 -12.99
N VAL A 305 -2.28 -3.37 -12.95
CA VAL A 305 -3.48 -3.44 -12.09
C VAL A 305 -4.22 -4.73 -12.39
N HIS A 306 -4.58 -5.48 -11.33
CA HIS A 306 -5.38 -6.69 -11.48
C HIS A 306 -6.67 -6.42 -12.26
N ARG A 307 -7.02 -7.31 -13.20
CA ARG A 307 -8.15 -7.11 -14.12
C ARG A 307 -9.47 -6.74 -13.43
N ASP A 308 -9.78 -7.38 -12.32
CA ASP A 308 -11.04 -7.12 -11.60
C ASP A 308 -11.09 -5.70 -11.02
N LEU A 309 -9.96 -5.20 -10.52
CA LEU A 309 -9.84 -3.83 -10.01
C LEU A 309 -9.92 -2.83 -11.16
N ARG A 310 -9.23 -3.10 -12.27
CA ARG A 310 -9.31 -2.29 -13.50
C ARG A 310 -10.75 -2.22 -14.02
N GLN A 311 -11.40 -3.36 -14.18
CA GLN A 311 -12.78 -3.45 -14.65
C GLN A 311 -13.75 -2.70 -13.72
N ALA A 312 -13.55 -2.83 -12.40
CA ALA A 312 -14.35 -2.11 -11.41
C ALA A 312 -14.13 -0.60 -11.44
N SER A 313 -12.94 -0.13 -11.85
CA SER A 313 -12.64 1.29 -12.05
C SER A 313 -13.22 1.83 -13.37
N ASP A 314 -12.99 1.12 -14.47
CA ASP A 314 -13.28 1.62 -15.83
C ASP A 314 -14.77 1.62 -16.16
N LYS A 315 -15.53 0.64 -15.66
CA LYS A 315 -16.97 0.51 -15.97
C LYS A 315 -17.85 1.49 -15.18
N ARG A 316 -17.29 2.27 -14.26
CA ARG A 316 -18.08 3.11 -13.36
C ARG A 316 -18.27 4.51 -13.90
N GLN A 317 -19.51 4.80 -14.29
CA GLN A 317 -20.00 6.16 -14.33
C GLN A 317 -20.21 6.65 -12.90
N LEU A 318 -19.68 7.83 -12.59
CA LEU A 318 -19.83 8.46 -11.28
C LEU A 318 -21.08 9.35 -11.32
N PRO A 319 -22.16 9.02 -10.59
CA PRO A 319 -23.35 9.85 -10.56
C PRO A 319 -23.10 11.06 -9.66
N PHE A 320 -22.87 12.22 -10.26
CA PHE A 320 -22.66 13.46 -9.52
C PHE A 320 -23.98 14.17 -9.22
N ASP A 321 -24.09 14.66 -7.98
CA ASP A 321 -25.04 15.72 -7.65
C ASP A 321 -24.56 17.09 -8.19
N GLY A 322 -25.34 18.15 -8.01
CA GLY A 322 -25.01 19.48 -8.53
C GLY A 322 -23.69 20.02 -7.97
N GLU A 323 -23.45 19.85 -6.67
CA GLU A 323 -22.22 20.32 -6.00
C GLU A 323 -20.99 19.55 -6.47
N ALA A 324 -21.09 18.23 -6.58
CA ALA A 324 -20.01 17.37 -7.07
C ALA A 324 -19.72 17.62 -8.55
N ALA A 325 -20.74 17.89 -9.37
CA ALA A 325 -20.55 18.24 -10.77
C ALA A 325 -19.85 19.59 -10.93
N GLU A 326 -20.22 20.59 -10.14
CA GLU A 326 -19.54 21.90 -10.12
C GLU A 326 -18.09 21.78 -9.65
N LEU A 327 -17.84 21.05 -8.57
CA LEU A 327 -16.49 20.77 -8.06
C LEU A 327 -15.64 20.07 -9.13
N CYS A 328 -16.16 19.03 -9.77
CA CYS A 328 -15.48 18.30 -10.83
C CYS A 328 -15.18 19.20 -12.05
N PHE A 329 -16.14 20.03 -12.46
CA PHE A 329 -15.98 20.96 -13.56
C PHE A 329 -14.88 21.98 -13.28
N ASN A 330 -14.91 22.59 -12.10
CA ASN A 330 -13.93 23.58 -11.68
C ASN A 330 -12.52 22.98 -11.72
N MET A 331 -12.32 21.81 -11.08
CA MET A 331 -11.01 21.17 -11.02
C MET A 331 -10.46 20.70 -12.37
N GLY A 332 -11.34 20.49 -13.36
CA GLY A 332 -10.96 20.08 -14.72
C GLY A 332 -10.61 21.26 -15.65
N SER A 333 -11.02 22.48 -15.30
CA SER A 333 -11.02 23.61 -16.23
C SER A 333 -9.63 24.13 -16.61
N GLY A 334 -8.65 24.02 -15.72
CA GLY A 334 -7.26 24.46 -15.91
C GLY A 334 -6.44 23.54 -16.80
N TRP A 335 -6.80 22.25 -16.91
CA TRP A 335 -6.00 21.25 -17.62
C TRP A 335 -6.09 21.33 -19.15
N LYS A 336 -7.06 22.08 -19.69
CA LYS A 336 -7.27 22.22 -21.15
C LYS A 336 -6.02 22.71 -21.87
N MET A 337 -5.18 23.51 -21.20
CA MET A 337 -3.92 24.03 -21.73
C MET A 337 -2.89 22.94 -22.09
N LEU A 338 -3.00 21.75 -21.49
CA LEU A 338 -2.10 20.62 -21.71
C LEU A 338 -2.71 19.53 -22.59
N ALA A 339 -3.93 19.72 -23.10
CA ALA A 339 -4.68 18.66 -23.78
C ALA A 339 -3.97 18.14 -25.05
N GLU A 340 -3.30 19.04 -25.79
CA GLU A 340 -2.58 18.68 -27.02
C GLU A 340 -1.17 18.16 -26.72
N SER A 341 -0.48 18.75 -25.74
CA SER A 341 0.92 18.46 -25.46
C SER A 341 1.14 17.26 -24.52
N HIS A 342 0.23 17.04 -23.56
CA HIS A 342 0.36 16.02 -22.52
C HIS A 342 -0.99 15.33 -22.21
N PRO A 343 -1.60 14.63 -23.19
CA PRO A 343 -2.95 14.08 -23.05
C PRO A 343 -3.10 13.07 -21.90
N GLU A 344 -2.09 12.25 -21.62
CA GLU A 344 -2.14 11.27 -20.52
C GLU A 344 -2.14 11.93 -19.13
N ILE A 345 -1.41 13.04 -18.97
CA ILE A 345 -1.42 13.83 -17.73
C ILE A 345 -2.80 14.46 -17.53
N VAL A 346 -3.38 15.03 -18.59
CA VAL A 346 -4.73 15.62 -18.53
C VAL A 346 -5.76 14.56 -18.18
N LYS A 347 -5.72 13.39 -18.80
CA LYS A 347 -6.62 12.27 -18.50
C LYS A 347 -6.55 11.87 -17.02
N LEU A 348 -5.34 11.74 -16.46
CA LEU A 348 -5.17 11.41 -15.05
C LEU A 348 -5.63 12.54 -14.12
N ALA A 349 -5.34 13.79 -14.46
CA ALA A 349 -5.79 14.93 -13.67
C ALA A 349 -7.32 15.04 -13.63
N LEU A 350 -7.99 14.87 -14.77
CA LEU A 350 -9.45 14.83 -14.82
C LEU A 350 -10.00 13.66 -13.99
N ARG A 351 -9.35 12.49 -14.06
CA ARG A 351 -9.73 11.34 -13.24
C ARG A 351 -9.54 11.61 -11.74
N ALA A 352 -8.48 12.31 -11.34
CA ALA A 352 -8.28 12.73 -9.96
C ALA A 352 -9.39 13.68 -9.49
N GLY A 353 -9.82 14.61 -10.35
CA GLY A 353 -10.93 15.52 -10.08
C GLY A 353 -12.26 14.77 -9.92
N GLU A 354 -12.53 13.79 -10.79
CA GLU A 354 -13.68 12.91 -10.70
C GLU A 354 -13.74 12.13 -9.38
N ILE A 355 -12.63 11.49 -8.99
CA ILE A 355 -12.56 10.70 -7.75
C ILE A 355 -12.68 11.62 -6.53
N THR A 356 -12.03 12.80 -6.56
CA THR A 356 -12.15 13.80 -5.49
C THR A 356 -13.59 14.26 -5.32
N SER A 357 -14.30 14.51 -6.41
CA SER A 357 -15.70 14.95 -6.38
C SER A 357 -16.63 13.86 -5.85
N ALA A 358 -16.39 12.59 -6.24
CA ALA A 358 -17.11 11.45 -5.69
C ALA A 358 -16.83 11.25 -4.19
N LEU A 359 -15.59 11.48 -3.76
CA LEU A 359 -15.19 11.43 -2.35
C LEU A 359 -15.88 12.53 -1.54
N ASP A 360 -15.87 13.76 -2.03
CA ASP A 360 -16.54 14.91 -1.42
C ASP A 360 -18.05 14.67 -1.24
N GLN A 361 -18.72 14.21 -2.30
CA GLN A 361 -20.13 13.81 -2.26
C GLN A 361 -20.40 12.71 -1.23
N SER A 362 -19.50 11.75 -1.10
CA SER A 362 -19.61 10.67 -0.12
C SER A 362 -19.39 11.15 1.32
N CYS A 363 -18.54 12.17 1.52
CA CYS A 363 -18.33 12.78 2.83
C CYS A 363 -19.55 13.61 3.27
N ARG A 364 -20.23 14.29 2.33
CA ARG A 364 -21.45 15.07 2.60
C ARG A 364 -22.72 14.21 2.69
N GLY A 365 -22.66 12.94 2.27
CA GLY A 365 -23.84 12.08 2.15
C GLY A 365 -24.78 12.48 1.00
N GLY A 366 -24.22 13.04 -0.08
CA GLY A 366 -24.96 13.50 -1.24
C GLY A 366 -25.65 12.37 -2.02
N GLN A 367 -26.67 12.70 -2.80
CA GLN A 367 -27.46 11.72 -3.54
C GLN A 367 -26.57 10.96 -4.55
N GLY A 368 -26.63 9.63 -4.55
CA GLY A 368 -25.82 8.81 -5.46
C GLY A 368 -24.38 8.59 -4.99
N CYS A 369 -24.02 9.00 -3.77
CA CYS A 369 -22.67 8.82 -3.25
C CYS A 369 -22.20 7.36 -3.29
N LEU A 370 -20.89 7.17 -3.48
CA LEU A 370 -20.29 5.85 -3.50
C LEU A 370 -19.86 5.44 -2.08
N PRO A 371 -19.99 4.15 -1.73
CA PRO A 371 -19.41 3.67 -0.48
C PRO A 371 -17.87 3.69 -0.57
N PHE A 372 -17.20 4.01 0.54
CA PHE A 372 -15.74 4.14 0.61
C PHE A 372 -14.93 2.99 -0.01
N PRO A 373 -15.28 1.69 0.18
CA PRO A 373 -14.55 0.62 -0.48
C PRO A 373 -14.49 0.74 -2.01
N GLN A 374 -15.50 1.34 -2.64
CA GLN A 374 -15.51 1.58 -4.08
C GLN A 374 -14.57 2.74 -4.44
N LEU A 375 -14.57 3.83 -3.66
CA LEU A 375 -13.63 4.93 -3.83
C LEU A 375 -12.18 4.47 -3.69
N VAL A 376 -11.91 3.53 -2.76
CA VAL A 376 -10.59 2.93 -2.57
C VAL A 376 -10.14 2.18 -3.83
N ILE A 377 -11.02 1.43 -4.49
CA ILE A 377 -10.67 0.75 -5.76
C ILE A 377 -10.29 1.78 -6.84
N LEU A 378 -11.04 2.89 -6.94
CA LEU A 378 -10.73 3.96 -7.89
C LEU A 378 -9.37 4.59 -7.59
N ALA A 379 -9.10 4.87 -6.30
CA ALA A 379 -7.84 5.44 -5.86
C ALA A 379 -6.64 4.51 -6.12
N ILE A 380 -6.77 3.19 -5.90
CA ILE A 380 -5.72 2.22 -6.19
C ILE A 380 -5.41 2.19 -7.69
N ALA A 381 -6.44 2.09 -8.53
CA ALA A 381 -6.25 2.07 -9.99
C ALA A 381 -5.62 3.38 -10.49
N PHE A 382 -6.11 4.52 -10.00
CA PHE A 382 -5.55 5.83 -10.30
C PHE A 382 -4.08 5.95 -9.87
N GLN A 383 -3.75 5.54 -8.64
CA GLN A 383 -2.39 5.59 -8.11
C GLN A 383 -1.44 4.75 -8.95
N HIS A 384 -1.87 3.56 -9.37
CA HIS A 384 -1.09 2.71 -10.25
C HIS A 384 -0.82 3.39 -11.60
N ASP A 385 -1.86 3.94 -12.24
CA ASP A 385 -1.73 4.61 -13.53
C ASP A 385 -0.82 5.85 -13.43
N LEU A 386 -0.93 6.61 -12.33
CA LEU A 386 -0.11 7.79 -12.05
C LEU A 386 1.38 7.46 -11.92
N TYR A 387 1.73 6.34 -11.28
CA TYR A 387 3.13 5.87 -11.19
C TYR A 387 3.57 5.06 -12.42
N SER A 388 2.65 4.77 -13.34
CA SER A 388 2.95 4.15 -14.63
C SER A 388 3.23 5.16 -15.74
N LEU A 389 3.04 6.46 -15.48
CA LEU A 389 3.46 7.52 -16.39
C LEU A 389 4.97 7.43 -16.66
N GLU A 390 5.34 7.50 -17.94
CA GLU A 390 6.73 7.49 -18.38
C GLU A 390 7.42 8.80 -17.96
N SER A 391 8.65 8.70 -17.47
CA SER A 391 9.45 9.88 -17.20
C SER A 391 10.01 10.40 -18.52
N PRO A 392 9.98 11.72 -18.80
CA PRO A 392 10.67 12.29 -19.96
C PRO A 392 12.16 11.93 -19.99
N ALA A 393 12.79 11.72 -18.83
CA ALA A 393 14.19 11.30 -18.71
C ALA A 393 14.45 9.91 -19.33
N ASP A 394 13.43 9.06 -19.48
CA ASP A 394 13.56 7.73 -20.09
C ASP A 394 13.65 7.80 -21.63
N HIS A 395 13.29 8.94 -22.24
CA HIS A 395 13.16 9.10 -23.69
C HIS A 395 13.96 10.26 -24.30
N SER A 396 14.43 11.23 -23.52
CA SER A 396 15.05 12.45 -24.05
C SER A 396 16.59 12.36 -24.15
N SER A 397 17.14 12.68 -25.33
CA SER A 397 18.57 12.96 -25.53
C SER A 397 19.00 14.38 -25.12
N SER A 398 18.03 15.26 -24.77
CA SER A 398 18.26 16.63 -24.30
C SER A 398 17.34 16.94 -23.10
N PRO A 399 17.88 17.17 -21.88
CA PRO A 399 17.10 17.49 -20.68
C PRO A 399 16.52 18.92 -20.62
N GLU A 400 16.73 19.73 -21.67
CA GLU A 400 16.54 21.19 -21.64
C GLU A 400 15.24 21.69 -22.29
N ASP A 401 14.37 20.79 -22.77
CA ASP A 401 13.11 21.21 -23.40
C ASP A 401 12.05 21.60 -22.35
N ALA A 402 11.45 22.79 -22.50
CA ALA A 402 10.41 23.31 -21.60
C ALA A 402 9.17 22.37 -21.47
N CYS A 403 8.89 21.58 -22.52
CA CYS A 403 7.88 20.52 -22.48
C CYS A 403 8.22 19.43 -21.45
N CYS A 404 9.50 19.04 -21.34
CA CYS A 404 9.95 18.03 -20.38
C CYS A 404 9.76 18.50 -18.94
N TRP A 405 10.05 19.77 -18.63
CA TRP A 405 9.83 20.30 -17.27
C TRP A 405 8.36 20.37 -16.92
N THR A 406 7.50 20.83 -17.84
CA THR A 406 6.06 20.93 -17.59
C THR A 406 5.45 19.56 -17.28
N SER A 407 5.84 18.53 -18.04
CA SER A 407 5.43 17.14 -17.79
C SER A 407 5.85 16.66 -16.39
N GLU A 408 7.12 16.85 -16.02
CA GLU A 408 7.64 16.42 -14.71
C GLU A 408 7.01 17.19 -13.55
N ILE A 409 6.81 18.51 -13.70
CA ILE A 409 6.13 19.36 -12.72
C ILE A 409 4.72 18.84 -12.47
N CYS A 410 3.95 18.58 -13.53
CA CYS A 410 2.60 18.05 -13.42
C CYS A 410 2.59 16.66 -12.78
N ARG A 411 3.51 15.78 -13.21
CA ARG A 411 3.60 14.41 -12.68
C ARG A 411 3.86 14.41 -11.18
N PHE A 412 4.86 15.16 -10.70
CA PHE A 412 5.14 15.22 -9.27
C PHE A 412 4.06 15.95 -8.48
N ALA A 413 3.50 17.05 -8.99
CA ALA A 413 2.41 17.76 -8.32
C ALA A 413 1.12 16.92 -8.22
N LEU A 414 0.81 16.12 -9.24
CA LEU A 414 -0.28 15.13 -9.19
C LEU A 414 -0.01 14.02 -8.17
N GLN A 415 1.25 13.54 -8.07
CA GLN A 415 1.64 12.56 -7.05
C GLN A 415 1.49 13.13 -5.64
N ILE A 416 1.86 14.39 -5.42
CA ILE A 416 1.62 15.09 -4.15
C ILE A 416 0.13 15.20 -3.86
N TYR A 417 -0.67 15.65 -4.83
CA TYR A 417 -2.12 15.76 -4.65
C TYR A 417 -2.73 14.40 -4.27
N SER A 418 -2.32 13.33 -4.95
CA SER A 418 -2.75 11.98 -4.62
C SER A 418 -2.39 11.60 -3.18
N ASP A 419 -1.15 11.82 -2.76
CA ASP A 419 -0.69 11.53 -1.38
C ASP A 419 -1.37 12.39 -0.30
N VAL A 420 -1.93 13.54 -0.66
CA VAL A 420 -2.69 14.37 0.28
C VAL A 420 -4.16 13.94 0.32
N VAL A 421 -4.75 13.60 -0.83
CA VAL A 421 -6.21 13.48 -0.98
C VAL A 421 -6.69 12.05 -1.28
N LEU A 422 -6.11 11.38 -2.27
CA LEU A 422 -6.67 10.15 -2.86
C LEU A 422 -6.03 8.87 -2.33
N PHE A 423 -4.73 8.90 -2.08
CA PHE A 423 -3.92 7.75 -1.65
C PHE A 423 -2.94 8.17 -0.54
N PRO A 424 -3.46 8.60 0.63
CA PRO A 424 -2.62 9.21 1.64
C PRO A 424 -1.71 8.21 2.34
N ALA A 425 -0.41 8.31 2.09
CA ALA A 425 0.59 7.54 2.81
C ALA A 425 0.79 8.12 4.23
N PRO A 426 1.20 7.29 5.21
CA PRO A 426 1.54 7.80 6.53
C PRO A 426 2.79 8.69 6.46
N GLU A 427 2.89 9.71 7.31
CA GLU A 427 4.04 10.64 7.36
C GLU A 427 5.38 9.91 7.55
N SER A 428 5.39 8.79 8.28
CA SER A 428 6.57 7.94 8.47
C SER A 428 7.09 7.30 7.18
N SER A 429 6.31 7.30 6.09
CA SER A 429 6.71 6.70 4.81
C SER A 429 7.74 7.53 4.05
N GLY A 430 7.88 8.82 4.35
CA GLY A 430 8.79 9.73 3.65
C GLY A 430 8.33 10.19 2.27
N VAL A 431 7.10 9.82 1.84
CA VAL A 431 6.61 10.09 0.47
C VAL A 431 6.53 11.58 0.18
N ARG A 432 5.92 12.38 1.06
CA ARG A 432 5.79 13.84 0.89
C ARG A 432 7.14 14.52 0.78
N GLN A 433 8.06 14.17 1.67
CA GLN A 433 9.41 14.74 1.72
C GLN A 433 10.17 14.42 0.43
N ARG A 434 10.08 13.18 -0.06
CA ARG A 434 10.66 12.77 -1.35
C ARG A 434 10.04 13.56 -2.51
N LEU A 435 8.71 13.65 -2.57
CA LEU A 435 8.01 14.33 -3.65
C LEU A 435 8.29 15.84 -3.68
N ALA A 436 8.34 16.50 -2.52
CA ALA A 436 8.74 17.90 -2.43
C ALA A 436 10.18 18.11 -2.95
N ALA A 437 11.12 17.25 -2.56
CA ALA A 437 12.49 17.33 -3.05
C ALA A 437 12.59 17.08 -4.57
N GLN A 438 11.79 16.17 -5.11
CA GLN A 438 11.78 15.85 -6.54
C GLN A 438 11.10 16.92 -7.41
N LEU A 439 10.01 17.53 -6.93
CA LEU A 439 9.32 18.61 -7.62
C LEU A 439 10.15 19.91 -7.67
N TRP A 440 11.00 20.13 -6.66
CA TRP A 440 11.84 21.32 -6.56
C TRP A 440 12.73 21.53 -7.81
N GLY A 441 13.38 20.46 -8.30
CA GLY A 441 14.32 20.54 -9.43
C GLY A 441 13.67 21.04 -10.73
N PRO A 442 12.62 20.36 -11.25
CA PRO A 442 11.91 20.79 -12.45
C PRO A 442 11.32 22.20 -12.34
N LEU A 443 10.76 22.59 -11.18
CA LEU A 443 10.25 23.96 -10.99
C LEU A 443 11.38 25.00 -11.00
N ALA A 444 12.53 24.70 -10.37
CA ALA A 444 13.67 25.60 -10.37
C ALA A 444 14.25 25.79 -11.78
N ALA A 445 14.35 24.71 -12.56
CA ALA A 445 14.78 24.76 -13.95
C ALA A 445 13.80 25.57 -14.81
N TYR A 446 12.50 25.30 -14.70
CA TYR A 446 11.46 26.03 -15.41
C TYR A 446 11.51 27.54 -15.08
N ASN A 447 11.63 27.91 -13.80
CA ASN A 447 11.70 29.31 -13.40
C ASN A 447 13.00 30.00 -13.83
N ALA A 448 14.11 29.28 -13.97
CA ALA A 448 15.40 29.84 -14.39
C ALA A 448 15.48 30.07 -15.90
N ALA A 449 14.86 29.21 -16.70
CA ALA A 449 14.88 29.28 -18.15
C ALA A 449 13.84 30.27 -18.72
N ARG A 450 12.84 30.63 -17.92
CA ARG A 450 11.70 31.42 -18.36
C ARG A 450 11.92 32.92 -18.13
N ASP A 451 11.49 33.71 -19.12
CA ASP A 451 11.28 35.15 -18.97
C ASP A 451 9.88 35.41 -18.32
N PRO A 452 9.82 36.03 -17.12
CA PRO A 452 8.57 36.32 -16.43
C PRO A 452 7.58 37.14 -17.24
N ASP A 453 8.06 38.05 -18.10
CA ASP A 453 7.26 39.07 -18.77
C ASP A 453 6.57 38.56 -20.05
N THR A 454 7.07 37.47 -20.64
CA THR A 454 6.61 37.00 -21.96
C THR A 454 5.86 35.66 -21.91
N ASP A 455 6.20 34.75 -20.99
CA ASP A 455 5.60 33.40 -20.96
C ASP A 455 4.41 33.27 -20.00
N THR A 456 3.28 33.93 -20.23
CA THR A 456 2.14 33.82 -19.28
C THR A 456 1.38 32.50 -19.34
N CYS A 457 1.68 31.61 -20.30
CA CYS A 457 0.83 30.48 -20.66
C CYS A 457 0.59 29.51 -19.49
N TYR A 458 1.65 29.14 -18.74
CA TYR A 458 1.56 28.15 -17.66
C TYR A 458 1.47 28.74 -16.25
N ARG A 459 1.26 30.05 -16.09
CA ARG A 459 1.41 30.75 -14.79
C ARG A 459 0.58 30.12 -13.66
N GLU A 460 -0.70 29.84 -13.91
CA GLU A 460 -1.59 29.27 -12.88
C GLU A 460 -1.26 27.81 -12.55
N LEU A 461 -0.80 27.03 -13.54
CA LEU A 461 -0.37 25.65 -13.35
C LEU A 461 0.88 25.59 -12.46
N ILE A 462 1.86 26.44 -12.74
CA ILE A 462 3.09 26.55 -11.95
C ILE A 462 2.79 27.04 -10.54
N LEU A 463 1.82 27.96 -10.39
CA LEU A 463 1.33 28.40 -9.08
C LEU A 463 0.76 27.21 -8.30
N TRP A 464 -0.13 26.44 -8.93
CA TRP A 464 -0.73 25.25 -8.33
C TRP A 464 0.33 24.21 -7.92
N ALA A 465 1.29 23.91 -8.80
CA ALA A 465 2.38 22.98 -8.50
C ALA A 465 3.28 23.50 -7.36
N THR A 466 3.58 24.80 -7.32
CA THR A 466 4.36 25.42 -6.24
C THR A 466 3.66 25.28 -4.89
N VAL A 467 2.32 25.47 -4.86
CA VAL A 467 1.52 25.25 -3.65
C VAL A 467 1.52 23.78 -3.22
N MET A 468 1.39 22.83 -4.15
CA MET A 468 1.50 21.40 -3.83
C MET A 468 2.88 21.08 -3.24
N GLY A 469 3.95 21.63 -3.81
CA GLY A 469 5.29 21.52 -3.26
C GLY A 469 5.40 22.08 -1.84
N ALA A 470 4.85 23.27 -1.58
CA ALA A 470 4.82 23.89 -0.25
C ALA A 470 4.06 23.03 0.78
N VAL A 471 2.93 22.44 0.39
CA VAL A 471 2.13 21.50 1.20
C VAL A 471 2.96 20.27 1.60
N SER A 472 3.71 19.69 0.67
CA SER A 472 4.55 18.51 0.97
C SER A 472 5.88 18.85 1.67
N ALA A 473 6.28 20.13 1.69
CA ALA A 473 7.58 20.55 2.16
C ALA A 473 7.65 20.91 3.66
N GLU A 474 6.56 20.80 4.43
CA GLU A 474 6.46 21.30 5.82
C GLU A 474 7.65 20.91 6.71
N ALA A 475 8.07 19.65 6.67
CA ALA A 475 9.21 19.13 7.45
C ALA A 475 10.51 19.01 6.64
N THR A 476 10.67 19.80 5.58
CA THR A 476 11.83 19.72 4.67
C THR A 476 12.59 21.03 4.59
N LYS A 477 13.88 20.93 4.25
CA LYS A 477 14.73 22.10 3.95
C LYS A 477 14.26 22.92 2.73
N HIS A 478 13.34 22.40 1.93
CA HIS A 478 12.86 23.05 0.71
C HIS A 478 11.67 23.99 0.97
N ARG A 479 11.07 24.00 2.18
CA ARG A 479 9.90 24.82 2.50
C ARG A 479 10.10 26.29 2.15
N ASP A 480 11.19 26.88 2.63
CA ASP A 480 11.51 28.29 2.41
C ASP A 480 11.63 28.64 0.92
N TRP A 481 12.16 27.73 0.11
CA TRP A 481 12.26 27.94 -1.32
C TRP A 481 10.88 28.06 -1.97
N TYR A 482 9.95 27.16 -1.64
CA TYR A 482 8.58 27.21 -2.15
C TYR A 482 7.86 28.48 -1.71
N LEU A 483 7.98 28.87 -0.44
CA LEU A 483 7.38 30.10 0.07
C LEU A 483 7.93 31.34 -0.66
N ARG A 484 9.24 31.42 -0.89
CA ARG A 484 9.85 32.52 -1.66
C ARG A 484 9.38 32.54 -3.11
N GLN A 485 9.13 31.39 -3.75
CA GLN A 485 8.52 31.37 -5.08
C GLN A 485 7.09 31.90 -5.05
N LEU A 486 6.30 31.53 -4.02
CA LEU A 486 4.94 32.06 -3.86
C LEU A 486 4.93 33.57 -3.67
N VAL A 487 5.85 34.14 -2.88
CA VAL A 487 6.02 35.59 -2.74
C VAL A 487 6.17 36.24 -4.12
N LYS A 488 7.08 35.74 -4.96
CA LYS A 488 7.31 36.29 -6.30
C LYS A 488 6.11 36.19 -7.24
N MET A 489 5.36 35.09 -7.16
CA MET A 489 4.24 34.85 -8.06
C MET A 489 2.97 35.60 -7.66
N VAL A 490 2.77 35.82 -6.37
CA VAL A 490 1.51 36.32 -5.81
C VAL A 490 1.66 37.75 -5.30
N ILE A 491 2.68 38.01 -4.49
CA ILE A 491 2.82 39.26 -3.74
C ILE A 491 3.34 40.36 -4.68
N ASP A 492 4.36 40.06 -5.49
CA ASP A 492 4.88 41.01 -6.48
C ASP A 492 3.81 41.40 -7.52
N GLN A 493 2.83 40.51 -7.76
CA GLN A 493 1.71 40.73 -8.68
C GLN A 493 0.44 41.23 -7.99
N ASN A 494 0.50 41.50 -6.68
CA ASN A 494 -0.61 41.95 -5.83
C ASN A 494 -1.91 41.12 -6.00
N ILE A 495 -1.76 39.79 -6.07
CA ILE A 495 -2.87 38.85 -6.22
C ILE A 495 -3.60 38.75 -4.89
N SER A 496 -4.93 38.94 -4.90
CA SER A 496 -5.77 38.74 -3.70
C SER A 496 -5.97 37.25 -3.40
N TRP A 497 -6.30 36.94 -2.14
CA TRP A 497 -6.62 35.56 -1.72
C TRP A 497 -7.69 34.90 -2.60
N GLU A 498 -8.75 35.64 -2.97
CA GLU A 498 -9.84 35.13 -3.81
C GLU A 498 -9.38 34.78 -5.23
N ILE A 499 -8.49 35.58 -5.83
CA ILE A 499 -7.93 35.28 -7.15
C ILE A 499 -6.99 34.08 -7.05
N PHE A 500 -6.14 34.04 -6.03
CA PHE A 500 -5.23 32.92 -5.78
C PHE A 500 -6.00 31.60 -5.62
N LYS A 501 -7.01 31.57 -4.73
CA LYS A 501 -7.87 30.40 -4.52
C LYS A 501 -8.59 30.00 -5.80
N ARG A 502 -9.13 30.96 -6.55
CA ARG A 502 -9.78 30.68 -7.84
C ARG A 502 -8.81 30.05 -8.84
N SER A 503 -7.58 30.53 -8.95
CA SER A 503 -6.57 29.95 -9.84
C SER A 503 -6.21 28.52 -9.43
N LEU A 504 -6.08 28.23 -8.12
CA LEU A 504 -5.86 26.86 -7.64
C LEU A 504 -7.05 25.93 -7.93
N ALA A 505 -8.27 26.43 -7.73
CA ALA A 505 -9.51 25.67 -7.91
C ALA A 505 -9.81 25.27 -9.37
N ARG A 506 -9.10 25.87 -10.34
CA ARG A 506 -9.16 25.46 -11.75
C ARG A 506 -8.38 24.16 -12.02
N PHE A 507 -7.42 23.83 -11.15
CA PHE A 507 -6.71 22.56 -11.13
C PHE A 507 -7.26 21.74 -9.96
N LEU A 508 -6.47 20.83 -9.38
CA LEU A 508 -6.99 19.98 -8.31
C LEU A 508 -6.99 20.73 -6.96
N TRP A 509 -8.18 20.96 -6.43
CA TRP A 509 -8.39 21.63 -5.15
C TRP A 509 -9.56 21.02 -4.41
N TRP A 510 -9.30 20.50 -3.21
CA TRP A 510 -10.34 20.07 -2.30
C TRP A 510 -10.22 20.82 -0.97
N GLU A 511 -11.17 21.74 -0.73
CA GLU A 511 -11.18 22.62 0.44
C GLU A 511 -11.06 21.84 1.75
N TYR A 512 -11.69 20.67 1.83
CA TYR A 512 -11.73 19.83 3.04
C TYR A 512 -10.35 19.49 3.59
N THR A 513 -9.40 19.17 2.71
CA THR A 513 -8.05 18.73 3.09
C THR A 513 -7.02 19.85 2.89
N LEU A 514 -7.13 20.62 1.81
CA LEU A 514 -6.12 21.62 1.43
C LEU A 514 -6.39 23.01 2.01
N GLY A 515 -7.64 23.33 2.37
CA GLY A 515 -8.06 24.70 2.67
C GLY A 515 -7.29 25.35 3.82
N GLU A 516 -7.23 24.68 4.97
CA GLU A 516 -6.50 25.18 6.15
C GLU A 516 -4.98 25.24 5.90
N HIS A 517 -4.42 24.17 5.33
CA HIS A 517 -2.99 24.06 5.05
C HIS A 517 -2.50 25.17 4.12
N VAL A 518 -3.21 25.39 3.01
CA VAL A 518 -2.81 26.40 2.01
C VAL A 518 -3.07 27.82 2.53
N ARG A 519 -4.06 28.02 3.40
CA ARG A 519 -4.25 29.31 4.08
C ARG A 519 -3.09 29.66 5.00
N ASP A 520 -2.52 28.67 5.70
CA ASP A 520 -1.33 28.89 6.52
C ASP A 520 -0.09 29.12 5.67
N ILE A 521 0.10 28.37 4.58
CA ILE A 521 1.17 28.63 3.59
C ILE A 521 1.09 30.06 3.04
N TRP A 522 -0.12 30.54 2.75
CA TRP A 522 -0.34 31.91 2.31
C TRP A 522 0.13 32.92 3.35
N LYS A 523 -0.31 32.77 4.61
CA LYS A 523 0.12 33.65 5.71
C LYS A 523 1.63 33.62 5.90
N ASP A 524 2.25 32.44 5.85
CA ASP A 524 3.70 32.26 5.99
C ASP A 524 4.46 33.00 4.87
N ALA A 525 3.98 32.91 3.63
CA ALA A 525 4.56 33.63 2.49
C ALA A 525 4.46 35.15 2.67
N TRP A 526 3.31 35.68 3.12
CA TRP A 526 3.20 37.10 3.45
C TRP A 526 4.11 37.49 4.60
N GLY A 527 4.22 36.68 5.66
CA GLY A 527 5.15 36.92 6.77
C GLY A 527 6.60 37.04 6.31
N LEU A 528 7.03 36.17 5.40
CA LEU A 528 8.35 36.23 4.77
C LEU A 528 8.55 37.49 3.93
N ALA A 529 7.54 37.90 3.14
CA ALA A 529 7.62 39.12 2.35
C ALA A 529 7.77 40.38 3.23
N HIS A 530 7.08 40.44 4.37
CA HIS A 530 7.23 41.55 5.32
C HIS A 530 8.62 41.57 5.96
N ALA A 531 9.17 40.40 6.31
CA ALA A 531 10.54 40.29 6.82
C ALA A 531 11.60 40.71 5.79
N ASP A 532 11.34 40.46 4.51
CA ASP A 532 12.20 40.85 3.38
C ASP A 532 11.93 42.30 2.89
N GLY A 533 11.03 43.06 3.55
CA GLY A 533 10.82 44.50 3.32
C GLY A 533 9.67 44.90 2.38
N PHE A 534 8.77 43.98 2.02
CA PHE A 534 7.57 44.28 1.22
C PHE A 534 6.42 44.80 2.11
N THR A 535 5.82 45.95 1.77
CA THR A 535 4.93 46.73 2.68
C THR A 535 3.42 46.59 2.44
N ASN A 536 2.94 45.59 1.71
CA ASN A 536 1.49 45.41 1.50
C ASN A 536 0.92 44.34 2.45
N THR A 537 -0.01 44.73 3.32
CA THR A 537 -0.73 43.83 4.23
C THR A 537 -1.94 43.17 3.56
N PRO A 538 -2.24 41.88 3.81
CA PRO A 538 -3.42 41.22 3.25
C PRO A 538 -4.71 41.60 4.00
N SER A 539 -5.79 41.84 3.25
CA SER A 539 -7.16 41.75 3.77
C SER A 539 -7.53 40.27 3.95
N ALA A 540 -7.97 39.91 5.17
CA ALA A 540 -8.26 38.54 5.61
C ALA A 540 -9.39 37.84 4.84
#